data_AF-A0A444XHA8-F1
#
_entry.id   AF-A0A444XHA8-F1
#
_cell.length_a   1.000
_cell.length_b   1.000
_cell.length_c   1.000
_cell.angle_alpha   90.00
_cell.angle_beta   90.00
_cell.angle_gamma   90.00
#
_symmetry.space_group_name_H-M   'P 1'
#
loop_
_entity.id
_entity.type
_entity.pdbx_description
1 polymer ?
#
loop_
_entity_poly.entity_id
_entity_poly.type
_entity_poly.pdbx_seq_one_letter_code
_entity_poly.pdbx_strand_id
1 'polypeptide(L)'
;MKVEEEKLVHDTMICDSYVVHFDRSTQEVRCECNLFESSGVLCCHCLEVFHSFKVYKVPSCYVLPRWSKNIKRKHTYIKSSHDVNRSDVSHDAFKGLCAHFYNIAQEFVNDDDETALLHAALEETRAKLSEHRANLEMLWSAI
;
A
#
# COMPACT_ATOMS: atom_id res chain seq x y z
N MET A 1 -11.25 -4.42 -29.82
CA MET A 1 -11.82 -5.77 -29.60
C MET A 1 -13.11 -5.58 -28.83
N LYS A 2 -14.13 -6.42 -29.08
CA LYS A 2 -15.35 -6.41 -28.28
C LYS A 2 -15.25 -7.50 -27.22
N VAL A 3 -15.57 -7.16 -25.97
CA VAL A 3 -15.65 -8.09 -24.84
C VAL A 3 -17.06 -8.03 -24.31
N GLU A 4 -17.72 -9.19 -24.20
CA GLU A 4 -19.08 -9.29 -23.66
C GLU A 4 -19.01 -9.57 -22.15
N GLU A 5 -19.93 -8.97 -21.40
CA GLU A 5 -20.07 -9.15 -19.96
C GLU A 5 -21.53 -9.46 -19.62
N GLU A 6 -21.76 -10.61 -19.00
CA GLU A 6 -23.06 -11.03 -18.53
C GLU A 6 -23.25 -10.66 -17.06
N LYS A 7 -24.35 -9.98 -16.74
CA LYS A 7 -24.71 -9.54 -15.39
C LYS A 7 -26.12 -9.99 -15.05
N LEU A 8 -26.29 -10.51 -13.84
CA LEU A 8 -27.62 -10.82 -13.29
C LEU A 8 -28.08 -9.65 -12.40
N VAL A 9 -29.14 -8.96 -12.82
CA VAL A 9 -29.67 -7.78 -12.14
C VAL A 9 -31.18 -7.97 -11.95
N HIS A 10 -31.65 -8.11 -10.71
CA HIS A 10 -33.06 -8.37 -10.37
C HIS A 10 -33.66 -9.52 -11.20
N ASP A 11 -33.00 -10.68 -11.20
CA ASP A 11 -33.37 -11.88 -11.96
C ASP A 11 -33.43 -11.69 -13.50
N THR A 12 -32.93 -10.57 -14.01
CA THR A 12 -32.79 -10.29 -15.43
C THR A 12 -31.33 -10.41 -15.84
N MET A 13 -31.06 -11.18 -16.90
CA MET A 13 -29.73 -11.28 -17.48
C MET A 13 -29.50 -10.13 -18.46
N ILE A 14 -28.47 -9.34 -18.21
CA ILE A 14 -28.03 -8.23 -19.06
C ILE A 14 -26.72 -8.64 -19.72
N CYS A 15 -26.65 -8.53 -21.04
CA CYS A 15 -25.42 -8.72 -21.81
C CYS A 15 -24.97 -7.37 -22.35
N ASP A 16 -23.90 -6.83 -21.75
CA ASP A 16 -23.25 -5.61 -22.21
C ASP A 16 -22.05 -5.98 -23.08
N SER A 17 -21.79 -5.17 -24.11
CA SER A 17 -20.56 -5.30 -24.91
C SER A 17 -19.68 -4.07 -24.70
N TYR A 18 -18.39 -4.30 -24.44
CA TYR A 18 -17.41 -3.25 -24.24
C TYR A 18 -16.33 -3.26 -25.31
N VAL A 19 -16.03 -2.08 -25.86
CA VAL A 19 -14.91 -1.86 -26.77
C VAL A 19 -13.62 -1.69 -25.98
N VAL A 20 -12.66 -2.58 -26.25
CA VAL A 20 -11.32 -2.57 -25.67
C VAL A 20 -10.28 -2.36 -26.77
N HIS A 21 -9.50 -1.30 -26.64
CA HIS A 21 -8.35 -1.03 -27.49
C HIS A 21 -7.11 -1.64 -26.85
N PHE A 22 -6.35 -2.42 -27.62
CA PHE A 22 -5.11 -3.03 -27.15
C PHE A 22 -4.02 -2.89 -28.20
N ASP A 23 -2.90 -2.31 -27.79
CA ASP A 23 -1.68 -2.24 -28.58
C ASP A 23 -0.73 -3.35 -28.13
N ARG A 24 -0.47 -4.30 -29.04
CA ARG A 24 0.42 -5.44 -28.77
C ARG A 24 1.87 -5.03 -28.55
N SER A 25 2.31 -3.93 -29.16
CA SER A 25 3.71 -3.49 -29.12
C SER A 25 4.06 -2.85 -27.77
N THR A 26 3.16 -2.01 -27.26
CA THR A 26 3.34 -1.29 -26.00
C THR A 26 2.70 -2.00 -24.81
N GLN A 27 1.83 -2.99 -25.06
CA GLN A 27 0.94 -3.62 -24.08
C GLN A 27 -0.03 -2.63 -23.41
N GLU A 28 -0.27 -1.48 -24.04
CA GLU A 28 -1.30 -0.55 -23.58
C GLU A 28 -2.70 -1.08 -23.90
N VAL A 29 -3.57 -1.06 -22.89
CA VAL A 29 -4.98 -1.40 -22.96
C VAL A 29 -5.85 -0.23 -22.49
N ARG A 30 -6.95 0.03 -23.19
CA ARG A 30 -7.99 1.01 -22.79
C ARG A 30 -9.36 0.42 -23.07
N CYS A 31 -10.25 0.50 -22.08
CA CYS A 31 -11.63 0.04 -22.19
C CYS A 31 -12.57 1.24 -22.09
N GLU A 32 -13.64 1.26 -22.88
CA GLU A 32 -14.63 2.34 -22.84
C GLU A 32 -15.41 2.45 -21.53
N CYS A 33 -15.33 1.46 -20.64
CA CYS A 33 -15.85 1.59 -19.27
C CYS A 33 -15.07 2.62 -18.43
N ASN A 34 -13.88 3.02 -18.88
CA ASN A 34 -13.02 4.04 -18.25
C ASN A 34 -12.71 3.79 -16.76
N LEU A 35 -12.71 2.53 -16.30
CA LEU A 35 -12.47 2.21 -14.89
C LEU A 35 -11.06 2.61 -14.45
N PHE A 36 -10.07 2.47 -15.34
CA PHE A 36 -8.71 2.84 -15.00
C PHE A 36 -8.56 4.36 -14.91
N GLU A 37 -9.17 5.10 -15.83
CA GLU A 37 -9.17 6.56 -15.88
C GLU A 37 -9.90 7.17 -14.69
N SER A 38 -11.00 6.54 -14.23
CA SER A 38 -11.81 7.02 -13.12
C SER A 38 -11.32 6.58 -11.74
N SER A 39 -10.78 5.37 -11.61
CA SER A 39 -10.44 4.76 -10.30
C SER A 39 -8.99 4.28 -10.18
N GLY A 40 -8.24 4.25 -11.28
CA GLY A 40 -6.88 3.72 -11.31
C GLY A 40 -6.81 2.20 -11.20
N VAL A 41 -7.89 1.49 -11.53
CA VAL A 41 -8.01 0.02 -11.49
C VAL A 41 -8.36 -0.52 -12.87
N LEU A 42 -7.67 -1.58 -13.30
CA LEU A 42 -7.99 -2.28 -14.55
C LEU A 42 -9.34 -3.02 -14.41
N CYS A 43 -10.25 -2.78 -15.35
CA CYS A 43 -11.52 -3.52 -15.40
C CYS A 43 -11.31 -4.97 -15.83
N CYS A 44 -12.32 -5.81 -15.56
CA CYS A 44 -12.36 -7.20 -16.02
C CYS A 44 -12.19 -7.31 -17.56
N HIS A 45 -12.73 -6.36 -18.34
CA HIS A 45 -12.59 -6.38 -19.80
C HIS A 45 -11.15 -6.20 -20.27
N CYS A 46 -10.39 -5.32 -19.63
CA CYS A 46 -8.96 -5.15 -19.89
C CYS A 46 -8.18 -6.43 -19.53
N LEU A 47 -8.55 -7.06 -18.40
CA LEU A 47 -7.92 -8.30 -17.93
C LEU A 47 -8.19 -9.48 -18.87
N GLU A 48 -9.41 -9.57 -19.44
CA GLU A 48 -9.75 -10.59 -20.44
C GLU A 48 -8.91 -10.45 -21.71
N VAL A 49 -8.70 -9.22 -22.16
CA VAL A 49 -7.82 -8.93 -23.30
C VAL A 49 -6.38 -9.29 -23.00
N PHE A 50 -5.86 -8.96 -21.81
CA PHE A 50 -4.53 -9.41 -21.38
C PHE A 50 -4.40 -10.93 -21.36
N HIS A 51 -5.40 -11.64 -20.82
CA HIS A 51 -5.44 -13.09 -20.81
C HIS A 51 -5.39 -13.66 -22.24
N SER A 52 -6.23 -13.14 -23.14
CA SER A 52 -6.27 -13.52 -24.56
C SER A 52 -4.92 -13.31 -25.27
N PHE A 53 -4.17 -12.27 -24.90
CA PHE A 53 -2.83 -12.00 -25.44
C PHE A 53 -1.67 -12.56 -24.61
N LYS A 54 -1.96 -13.41 -23.61
CA LYS A 54 -0.94 -14.04 -22.75
C LYS A 54 -0.04 -13.02 -22.03
N VAL A 55 -0.60 -11.85 -21.69
CA VAL A 55 0.04 -10.84 -20.85
C VAL A 55 -0.19 -11.20 -19.40
N TYR A 56 0.73 -11.98 -18.82
CA TYR A 56 0.60 -12.47 -17.43
C TYR A 56 1.14 -11.50 -16.38
N LYS A 57 1.80 -10.42 -16.80
CA LYS A 57 2.32 -9.38 -15.92
C LYS A 57 1.67 -8.06 -16.30
N VAL A 58 1.03 -7.42 -15.33
CA VAL A 58 0.47 -6.09 -15.50
C VAL A 58 1.60 -5.10 -15.86
N PRO A 59 1.50 -4.37 -16.98
CA PRO A 59 2.49 -3.36 -17.35
C PRO A 59 2.61 -2.28 -16.27
N SER A 60 3.82 -1.75 -16.08
CA SER A 60 4.12 -0.80 -15.00
C SER A 60 3.32 0.49 -15.06
N CYS A 61 2.90 0.93 -16.26
CA CYS A 61 2.04 2.10 -16.44
C CYS A 61 0.66 1.96 -15.74
N TYR A 62 0.21 0.75 -15.46
CA TYR A 62 -1.04 0.48 -14.73
C TYR A 62 -0.84 0.27 -13.22
N VAL A 63 0.42 0.24 -12.73
CA VAL A 63 0.72 0.08 -11.30
C VAL A 63 0.92 1.45 -10.65
N LEU A 64 -0.18 2.06 -10.26
CA LEU A 64 -0.14 3.39 -9.63
C LEU A 64 0.54 3.35 -8.25
N PRO A 65 1.16 4.47 -7.81
CA PRO A 65 1.75 4.58 -6.48
C PRO A 65 0.82 4.11 -5.37
N ARG A 66 -0.47 4.48 -5.40
CA ARG A 66 -1.47 4.04 -4.41
C ARG A 66 -1.57 2.51 -4.26
N TRP A 67 -1.37 1.75 -5.33
CA TRP A 67 -1.45 0.29 -5.34
C TRP A 67 -0.07 -0.39 -5.21
N SER A 68 1.02 0.37 -5.28
CA SER A 68 2.38 -0.16 -5.15
C SER A 68 2.69 -0.61 -3.72
N LYS A 69 3.24 -1.83 -3.58
CA LYS A 69 3.75 -2.40 -2.31
C LYS A 69 5.04 -1.74 -1.84
N ASN A 70 5.74 -1.04 -2.74
CA ASN A 70 7.06 -0.45 -2.47
C ASN A 70 6.99 0.96 -1.88
N ILE A 71 5.80 1.42 -1.46
CA ILE A 71 5.63 2.72 -0.80
C ILE A 71 5.55 2.52 0.71
N LYS A 72 6.42 3.23 1.44
CA LYS A 72 6.36 3.35 2.90
C LYS A 72 5.11 4.15 3.28
N ARG A 73 4.03 3.49 3.71
CA ARG A 73 2.82 4.14 4.24
C ARG A 73 2.82 4.08 5.77
N LYS A 74 2.28 5.10 6.45
CA LYS A 74 2.12 5.07 7.91
C LYS A 74 1.26 3.88 8.39
N HIS A 75 0.29 3.47 7.59
CA HIS A 75 -0.59 2.32 7.84
C HIS A 75 -0.04 0.94 7.43
N THR A 76 1.19 0.85 6.87
CA THR A 76 1.79 -0.45 6.50
C THR A 76 2.14 -1.35 7.69
N TYR A 77 1.80 -0.93 8.92
CA TYR A 77 1.82 -1.74 10.13
C TYR A 77 0.60 -2.66 10.29
N ILE A 78 -0.46 -2.47 9.49
CA ILE A 78 -1.63 -3.34 9.49
C ILE A 78 -1.41 -4.45 8.44
N LYS A 79 -1.28 -5.70 8.90
CA LYS A 79 -1.11 -6.88 8.03
C LYS A 79 -2.35 -7.02 7.12
N SER A 80 -2.13 -7.26 5.83
CA SER A 80 -3.15 -7.88 4.96
C SER A 80 -2.95 -9.40 5.01
N SER A 81 -4.01 -10.18 4.78
CA SER A 81 -3.95 -11.66 4.77
C SER A 81 -2.90 -12.25 3.80
N HIS A 82 -2.42 -11.45 2.84
CA HIS A 82 -1.45 -11.85 1.83
C HIS A 82 0.00 -11.45 2.14
N ASP A 83 0.28 -10.83 3.30
CA ASP A 83 1.61 -10.34 3.66
C ASP A 83 2.38 -11.34 4.53
N VAL A 84 2.60 -12.55 3.99
CA VAL A 84 3.31 -13.65 4.68
C VAL A 84 4.83 -13.40 4.78
N ASN A 85 5.36 -12.36 4.14
CA ASN A 85 6.81 -12.22 3.91
C ASN A 85 7.43 -10.87 4.36
N ARG A 86 6.70 -9.96 5.01
CA ARG A 86 7.36 -8.88 5.78
C ARG A 86 7.78 -9.45 7.13
N SER A 87 9.09 -9.46 7.38
CA SER A 87 9.70 -10.09 8.55
C SER A 87 8.98 -9.74 9.86
N ASP A 88 8.65 -10.78 10.60
CA ASP A 88 7.99 -10.77 11.91
C ASP A 88 8.68 -9.80 12.89
N VAL A 89 10.01 -9.74 12.82
CA VAL A 89 10.87 -9.03 13.78
C VAL A 89 10.61 -7.53 13.85
N SER A 90 10.43 -6.83 12.72
CA SER A 90 10.19 -5.38 12.74
C SER A 90 8.76 -5.06 13.22
N HIS A 91 7.81 -5.96 12.95
CA HIS A 91 6.42 -5.80 13.37
C HIS A 91 6.27 -6.03 14.87
N ASP A 92 6.88 -7.10 15.36
CA ASP A 92 6.91 -7.46 16.78
C ASP A 92 7.67 -6.42 17.61
N ALA A 93 8.79 -5.91 17.11
CA ALA A 93 9.55 -4.85 17.79
C ALA A 93 8.69 -3.59 17.98
N PHE A 94 7.99 -3.14 16.95
CA PHE A 94 7.09 -1.98 17.05
C PHE A 94 5.91 -2.25 17.98
N LYS A 95 5.28 -3.42 17.85
CA LYS A 95 4.17 -3.81 18.74
C LYS A 95 4.61 -3.82 20.20
N GLY A 96 5.80 -4.35 20.48
CA GLY A 96 6.42 -4.33 21.80
C GLY A 96 6.66 -2.90 22.31
N LEU A 97 7.21 -2.02 21.47
CA LEU A 97 7.43 -0.61 21.82
C LEU A 97 6.11 0.12 22.11
N CYS A 98 5.06 -0.09 21.30
CA CYS A 98 3.75 0.51 21.54
C CYS A 98 3.12 0.02 22.86
N ALA A 99 3.20 -1.28 23.15
CA ALA A 99 2.72 -1.83 24.42
C ALA A 99 3.47 -1.25 25.60
N HIS A 100 4.80 -1.13 25.50
CA HIS A 100 5.61 -0.54 26.56
C HIS A 100 5.28 0.94 26.78
N PHE A 101 5.17 1.73 25.71
CA PHE A 101 4.77 3.13 25.81
C PHE A 101 3.39 3.27 26.46
N TYR A 102 2.42 2.46 26.03
CA TYR A 102 1.07 2.50 26.59
C TYR A 102 1.08 2.22 28.09
N ASN A 103 1.82 1.19 28.53
CA ASN A 103 1.93 0.83 29.94
C ASN A 103 2.53 1.94 30.80
N ILE A 104 3.50 2.70 30.26
CA ILE A 104 4.06 3.87 30.93
C ILE A 104 3.03 5.01 30.93
N ALA A 105 2.52 5.38 29.75
CA ALA A 105 1.66 6.55 29.59
C ALA A 105 0.41 6.50 30.45
N GLN A 106 -0.22 5.33 30.61
CA GLN A 106 -1.41 5.18 31.46
C GLN A 106 -1.17 5.52 32.95
N GLU A 107 0.08 5.40 33.43
CA GLU A 107 0.43 5.70 34.83
C GLU A 107 0.51 7.22 35.08
N PHE A 108 0.95 7.98 34.07
CA PHE A 108 1.26 9.42 34.20
C PHE A 108 0.21 10.34 33.56
N VAL A 109 -0.79 9.80 32.85
CA VAL A 109 -1.77 10.59 32.07
C VAL A 109 -2.69 11.50 32.91
N ASN A 110 -2.77 11.28 34.22
CA ASN A 110 -3.66 12.03 35.10
C ASN A 110 -2.98 13.24 35.77
N ASP A 111 -1.68 13.44 35.54
CA ASP A 111 -0.90 14.56 36.06
C ASP A 111 -0.25 15.30 34.87
N ASP A 112 -0.57 16.59 34.75
CA ASP A 112 -0.14 17.41 33.61
C ASP A 112 1.38 17.65 33.62
N ASP A 113 1.99 17.76 34.80
CA ASP A 113 3.43 17.98 34.94
C ASP A 113 4.19 16.69 34.60
N GLU A 114 3.74 15.54 35.08
CA GLU A 114 4.32 14.23 34.75
C GLU A 114 4.12 13.88 33.27
N THR A 115 2.95 14.22 32.71
CA THR A 115 2.68 14.06 31.27
C THR A 115 3.62 14.92 30.43
N ALA A 116 3.86 16.18 30.83
CA ALA A 116 4.80 17.06 30.15
C ALA A 116 6.25 16.53 30.21
N LEU A 117 6.66 15.97 31.35
CA LEU A 117 7.97 15.34 31.51
C LEU A 117 8.12 14.11 30.59
N LEU A 118 7.09 13.25 30.51
CA LEU A 118 7.10 12.10 29.62
C LEU A 118 7.22 12.52 28.15
N HIS A 119 6.50 13.57 27.73
CA HIS A 119 6.62 14.13 26.39
C HIS A 119 8.03 14.67 26.09
N ALA A 120 8.63 15.41 27.03
CA ALA A 120 9.99 15.92 26.86
C ALA A 120 11.02 14.79 26.70
N ALA A 121 10.92 13.74 27.51
CA ALA A 121 11.80 12.57 27.44
C ALA A 121 11.69 11.82 26.10
N LEU A 122 10.47 11.72 25.54
CA LEU A 122 10.25 11.10 24.23
C LEU A 122 10.87 11.92 23.09
N GLU A 123 10.75 13.25 23.13
CA GLU A 123 11.40 14.11 22.13
C GLU A 123 12.93 14.07 22.24
N GLU A 124 13.49 14.02 23.45
CA GLU A 124 14.93 13.83 23.65
C GLU A 124 15.40 12.48 23.06
N THR A 125 14.65 11.41 23.33
CA THR A 125 14.95 10.07 22.79
C THR A 125 14.91 10.07 21.27
N ARG A 126 13.91 10.74 20.68
CA ARG A 126 13.79 10.89 19.23
C ARG A 126 14.98 11.64 18.63
N ALA A 127 15.47 12.70 19.28
CA ALA A 127 16.64 13.44 18.83
C ALA A 127 17.89 12.53 18.81
N LYS A 128 18.15 11.81 19.91
CA LYS A 128 19.29 10.87 20.04
C LYS A 128 19.27 9.78 18.96
N LEU A 129 18.09 9.20 18.67
CA LEU A 129 17.95 8.18 17.64
C LEU A 129 18.16 8.74 16.22
N SER A 130 17.73 9.98 15.97
CA SER A 130 17.90 10.65 14.68
C SER A 130 19.38 10.95 14.41
N GLU A 131 20.11 11.40 15.43
CA GLU A 131 21.55 11.64 15.35
C GLU A 131 22.33 10.34 15.13
N HIS A 132 22.04 9.29 15.92
CA HIS A 132 22.67 7.99 15.75
C HIS A 132 22.49 7.46 14.31
N ARG A 133 21.30 7.60 13.75
CA ARG A 133 21.01 7.21 12.38
C ARG A 133 21.80 8.02 11.36
N ALA A 134 21.87 9.34 11.52
CA ALA A 134 22.66 10.21 10.65
C ALA A 134 24.16 9.84 10.68
N ASN A 135 24.68 9.53 11.87
CA ASN A 135 26.07 9.10 12.06
C ASN A 135 26.37 7.77 11.36
N LEU A 136 25.44 6.81 11.41
CA LEU A 136 25.55 5.57 10.64
C LEU A 136 25.54 5.85 9.14
N GLU A 137 24.60 6.66 8.63
CA GLU A 137 24.51 6.99 7.20
C GLU A 137 25.79 7.70 6.69
N MET A 138 26.44 8.53 7.51
CA MET A 138 27.74 9.14 7.19
C MET A 138 28.90 8.13 7.17
N LEU A 139 28.94 7.17 8.12
CA LEU A 139 29.98 6.14 8.17
C LEU A 139 29.91 5.19 6.95
N TRP A 140 28.71 4.86 6.48
CA TRP A 140 28.52 4.04 5.28
C TRP A 140 28.84 4.78 3.97
N SER A 141 28.85 6.12 3.99
CA SER A 141 29.20 6.94 2.82
C SER A 141 30.70 7.26 2.72
N ALA A 142 31.48 6.92 3.76
CA ALA A 142 32.92 7.14 3.86
C ALA A 142 33.76 5.88 3.61
N ILE A 143 33.11 4.74 3.34
CA ILE A 143 33.70 3.46 2.89
C ILE A 143 33.41 3.32 1.39
#